data_AF-A0A428MJB3-F1
#
_entry.id   AF-A0A428MJB3-F1
#
_cell.length_a   1.000
_cell.length_b   1.000
_cell.length_c   1.000
_cell.angle_alpha   90.00
_cell.angle_beta   90.00
_cell.angle_gamma   90.00
#
_symmetry.space_group_name_H-M   'P 1'
#
loop_
_entity.id
_entity.type
_entity.pdbx_description
1 polymer ?
#
loop_
_entity_poly.entity_id
_entity_poly.type
_entity_poly.pdbx_seq_one_letter_code
_entity_poly.pdbx_strand_id
1 'polypeptide(L)'
;MTAGKTTQVLYKLFVFFLISAGCALAQVTIPDTPAGHTLQAWLDAFNSGDRAKVEAYVTSTDPSNSVDGMLSFRSQTGGFDLLSIESSDPLHIRFRVKEKGGTTTALGNLIVKSGQPPTVATFGLRALPPGAVVENVKIDAAMRKKVVDGIETNLNEYYVEPTVAQQMVDAMKLHAAKGDYDNISDGDELAMRLTKDLQDVSHDKHLRIDFTPFKTPERTGPTPEDEARFHQQMEHANCAFQKVEILPGNIGYIKFDGFMDAGFCGPTVNAAMAFIAHTDAVIFDIRQNGGGQPAMVTLIASYLFDQPKHLIDIYNRKEDSTTQNWTLSYLPGPRLSKQPVFVLTSKRTFSGAEEFAFDLKNQKRATIIGETTGGGAHPVSGHTVADYFNIGVPFAKSLDPVTKTNWEGTGVEPDVKVPAADALTTAQKLAPEKIQAGKSDKK
;
A
#
# COMPACT_ATOMS: atom_id res chain seq x y z
N MET A 1 -102.79 -16.06 12.31
CA MET A 1 -102.02 -16.82 13.32
C MET A 1 -101.29 -17.90 12.52
N THR A 2 -99.97 -18.02 12.48
CA THR A 2 -98.95 -17.76 13.52
C THR A 2 -97.58 -17.58 12.86
N ALA A 3 -96.68 -16.97 13.62
CA ALA A 3 -95.32 -16.54 13.27
C ALA A 3 -94.34 -17.63 12.82
N GLY A 4 -93.24 -17.17 12.22
CA GLY A 4 -91.94 -17.84 12.14
C GLY A 4 -91.64 -18.46 10.78
N LYS A 5 -90.44 -18.43 10.20
CA LYS A 5 -89.09 -17.97 10.57
C LYS A 5 -88.36 -17.81 9.23
N THR A 6 -87.50 -16.81 9.05
CA THR A 6 -86.44 -16.94 8.02
C THR A 6 -85.14 -16.31 8.50
N THR A 7 -84.15 -17.18 8.53
CA THR A 7 -82.81 -17.05 9.12
C THR A 7 -81.93 -16.09 8.32
N GLN A 8 -81.28 -15.13 9.00
CA GLN A 8 -80.18 -14.35 8.43
C GLN A 8 -78.86 -14.72 9.11
N VAL A 9 -77.91 -15.18 8.31
CA VAL A 9 -76.57 -15.61 8.70
C VAL A 9 -75.66 -14.39 8.81
N LEU A 10 -75.06 -14.16 9.97
CA LEU A 10 -73.98 -13.18 10.18
C LEU A 10 -72.62 -13.83 9.91
N TYR A 11 -71.87 -13.28 8.96
CA TYR A 11 -70.44 -13.54 8.79
C TYR A 11 -69.64 -12.62 9.71
N LYS A 12 -68.83 -13.18 10.61
CA LYS A 12 -67.81 -12.45 11.39
C LYS A 12 -66.48 -12.48 10.62
N LEU A 13 -65.94 -11.31 10.29
CA LEU A 13 -64.55 -11.15 9.85
C LEU A 13 -63.60 -11.34 11.04
N PHE A 14 -62.63 -12.24 10.90
CA PHE A 14 -61.45 -12.33 11.76
C PHE A 14 -60.28 -11.60 11.09
N VAL A 15 -59.71 -10.61 11.78
CA VAL A 15 -58.47 -9.93 11.39
C VAL A 15 -57.30 -10.74 11.97
N PHE A 16 -56.45 -11.29 11.10
CA PHE A 16 -55.18 -11.92 11.49
C PHE A 16 -54.11 -10.84 11.66
N PHE A 17 -53.54 -10.73 12.87
CA PHE A 17 -52.28 -10.01 13.10
C PHE A 17 -51.11 -10.87 12.62
N LEU A 18 -50.42 -10.43 11.57
CA LEU A 18 -49.13 -10.98 11.13
C LEU A 18 -48.04 -10.45 12.07
N ILE A 19 -47.48 -11.33 12.91
CA ILE A 19 -46.25 -11.06 13.65
C ILE A 19 -45.09 -11.28 12.68
N SER A 20 -44.48 -10.19 12.21
CA SER A 20 -43.23 -10.22 11.47
C SER A 20 -42.09 -10.53 12.45
N ALA A 21 -41.61 -11.77 12.46
CA ALA A 21 -40.34 -12.12 13.11
C ALA A 21 -39.19 -11.49 12.32
N GLY A 22 -38.65 -10.38 12.83
CA GLY A 22 -37.40 -9.82 12.33
C GLY A 22 -36.26 -10.78 12.69
N CYS A 23 -35.62 -11.39 11.70
CA CYS A 23 -34.32 -12.01 11.87
C CYS A 23 -33.30 -10.91 12.22
N ALA A 24 -33.09 -10.68 13.52
CA ALA A 24 -31.89 -9.99 13.98
C ALA A 24 -30.70 -10.90 13.65
N LEU A 25 -29.86 -10.48 12.71
CA LEU A 25 -28.56 -11.11 12.49
C LEU A 25 -27.79 -11.04 13.81
N ALA A 26 -27.40 -12.18 14.36
CA ALA A 26 -26.62 -12.23 15.59
C ALA A 26 -25.31 -11.47 15.38
N GLN A 27 -25.04 -10.46 16.21
CA GLN A 27 -23.82 -9.69 16.14
C GLN A 27 -22.64 -10.55 16.61
N VAL A 28 -21.58 -10.62 15.81
CA VAL A 28 -20.36 -11.38 16.16
C VAL A 28 -19.83 -10.85 17.48
N THR A 29 -19.71 -11.71 18.49
CA THR A 29 -19.21 -11.34 19.81
C THR A 29 -17.70 -11.46 19.83
N ILE A 30 -17.00 -10.38 20.16
CA ILE A 30 -15.55 -10.38 20.36
C ILE A 30 -15.24 -10.93 21.76
N PRO A 31 -14.36 -11.94 21.90
CA PRO A 31 -13.97 -12.50 23.19
C PRO A 31 -13.44 -11.45 24.17
N ASP A 32 -13.75 -11.65 25.46
CA ASP A 32 -13.26 -10.84 26.58
C ASP A 32 -11.81 -11.21 26.94
N THR A 33 -10.89 -10.87 26.04
CA THR A 33 -9.45 -11.12 26.17
C THR A 33 -8.67 -9.83 25.85
N PRO A 34 -7.41 -9.69 26.32
CA PRO A 34 -6.57 -8.57 25.90
C PRO A 34 -6.52 -8.39 24.36
N ALA A 35 -6.37 -9.48 23.61
CA ALA A 35 -6.39 -9.44 22.14
C ALA A 35 -7.77 -9.01 21.59
N GLY A 36 -8.87 -9.49 22.17
CA GLY A 36 -10.22 -9.10 21.80
C GLY A 36 -10.51 -7.62 22.05
N HIS A 37 -10.09 -7.08 23.19
CA HIS A 37 -10.22 -5.64 23.47
C HIS A 37 -9.42 -4.78 22.50
N THR A 38 -8.20 -5.20 22.14
CA THR A 38 -7.39 -4.50 21.15
C THR A 38 -8.04 -4.56 19.76
N LEU A 39 -8.62 -5.70 19.36
CA LEU A 39 -9.38 -5.81 18.11
C LEU A 39 -10.58 -4.86 18.10
N GLN A 40 -11.34 -4.80 19.19
CA GLN A 40 -12.48 -3.89 19.32
C GLN A 40 -12.02 -2.42 19.21
N ALA A 41 -10.96 -2.05 19.93
CA ALA A 41 -10.41 -0.69 19.88
C ALA A 41 -9.94 -0.31 18.48
N TRP A 42 -9.31 -1.24 17.75
CA TRP A 42 -8.93 -1.02 16.35
C TRP A 42 -10.15 -0.82 15.46
N LEU A 43 -11.16 -1.71 15.53
CA LEU A 43 -12.38 -1.61 14.74
C LEU A 43 -13.10 -0.27 15.01
N ASP A 44 -13.20 0.15 16.27
CA ASP A 44 -13.86 1.40 16.66
C ASP A 44 -13.11 2.63 16.15
N ALA A 45 -11.79 2.67 16.35
CA ALA A 45 -10.96 3.77 15.89
C ALA A 45 -10.95 3.85 14.35
N PHE A 46 -10.65 2.73 13.69
CA PHE A 46 -10.58 2.65 12.24
C PHE A 46 -11.91 3.00 11.59
N ASN A 47 -13.01 2.32 11.97
CA ASN A 47 -14.32 2.54 11.35
C ASN A 47 -14.89 3.94 11.59
N SER A 48 -14.52 4.59 12.69
CA SER A 48 -15.00 5.95 12.98
C SER A 48 -14.64 6.95 11.89
N GLY A 49 -13.48 6.78 11.24
CA GLY A 49 -12.89 7.81 10.37
C GLY A 49 -12.57 9.13 11.08
N ASP A 50 -12.66 9.14 12.41
CA ASP A 50 -12.38 10.32 13.22
C ASP A 50 -10.88 10.36 13.55
N ARG A 51 -10.24 11.47 13.18
CA ARG A 51 -8.81 11.64 13.34
C ARG A 51 -8.36 11.55 14.79
N ALA A 52 -9.09 12.16 15.72
CA ALA A 52 -8.71 12.19 17.14
C ALA A 52 -8.83 10.79 17.76
N LYS A 53 -9.83 10.00 17.36
CA LYS A 53 -9.96 8.59 17.77
C LYS A 53 -8.83 7.73 17.22
N VAL A 54 -8.49 7.90 15.94
CA VAL A 54 -7.36 7.18 15.32
C VAL A 54 -6.05 7.58 15.97
N GLU A 55 -5.84 8.86 16.26
CA GLU A 55 -4.65 9.36 16.96
C GLU A 55 -4.54 8.77 18.36
N ALA A 56 -5.63 8.75 19.14
CA ALA A 56 -5.65 8.11 20.44
C ALA A 56 -5.29 6.61 20.38
N TYR A 57 -5.83 5.87 19.39
CA TYR A 57 -5.48 4.46 19.18
C TYR A 57 -4.00 4.27 18.84
N VAL A 58 -3.48 5.03 17.87
CA VAL A 58 -2.08 4.93 17.43
C VAL A 58 -1.13 5.25 18.59
N THR A 59 -1.40 6.32 19.36
CA THR A 59 -0.51 6.70 20.46
C THR A 59 -0.53 5.69 21.62
N SER A 60 -1.69 5.12 21.95
CA SER A 60 -1.84 4.28 23.14
C SER A 60 -1.66 2.79 22.90
N THR A 61 -2.05 2.29 21.72
CA THR A 61 -2.29 0.87 21.48
C THR A 61 -1.38 0.32 20.38
N ASP A 62 -1.19 1.08 19.30
CA ASP A 62 -0.34 0.68 18.17
C ASP A 62 0.53 1.82 17.63
N PRO A 63 1.64 2.15 18.33
CA PRO A 63 2.56 3.21 17.92
C PRO A 63 3.34 2.89 16.64
N SER A 64 3.26 1.65 16.15
CA SER A 64 3.88 1.25 14.88
C SER A 64 3.09 1.76 13.66
N ASN A 65 1.81 2.09 13.87
CA ASN A 65 0.94 2.65 12.85
C ASN A 65 1.06 4.17 12.74
N SER A 66 0.39 4.74 11.74
CA SER A 66 0.32 6.19 11.57
C SER A 66 -1.11 6.65 11.34
N VAL A 67 -1.45 7.82 11.87
CA VAL A 67 -2.82 8.37 11.79
C VAL A 67 -3.25 8.57 10.33
N ASP A 68 -2.43 9.19 9.50
CA ASP A 68 -2.77 9.36 8.08
C ASP A 68 -2.81 8.05 7.32
N GLY A 69 -1.91 7.11 7.63
CA GLY A 69 -1.92 5.79 7.01
C GLY A 69 -3.22 5.05 7.28
N MET A 70 -3.65 5.02 8.55
CA MET A 70 -4.92 4.40 8.93
C MET A 70 -6.13 5.11 8.30
N LEU A 71 -6.15 6.44 8.27
CA LEU A 71 -7.26 7.19 7.67
C LEU A 71 -7.30 7.04 6.14
N SER A 72 -6.14 7.02 5.47
CA SER A 72 -6.03 6.74 4.04
C SER A 72 -6.55 5.33 3.75
N PHE A 73 -6.10 4.33 4.50
CA PHE A 73 -6.56 2.96 4.33
C PHE A 73 -8.07 2.81 4.59
N ARG A 74 -8.60 3.52 5.59
CA ARG A 74 -10.05 3.59 5.83
C ARG A 74 -10.81 4.30 4.71
N SER A 75 -10.22 5.31 4.08
CA SER A 75 -10.83 5.96 2.92
C SER A 75 -10.95 5.01 1.74
N GLN A 76 -9.97 4.11 1.57
CA GLN A 76 -9.96 3.11 0.49
C GLN A 76 -10.98 1.98 0.75
N THR A 77 -11.11 1.55 2.01
CA THR A 77 -11.92 0.37 2.38
C THR A 77 -13.33 0.70 2.86
N GLY A 78 -13.59 1.97 3.21
CA GLY A 78 -14.81 2.40 3.90
C GLY A 78 -14.92 1.93 5.36
N GLY A 79 -13.90 1.25 5.89
CA GLY A 79 -13.97 0.51 7.15
C GLY A 79 -14.29 -0.98 6.94
N PHE A 80 -14.48 -1.69 8.05
CA PHE A 80 -14.66 -3.13 8.09
C PHE A 80 -15.86 -3.55 8.95
N ASP A 81 -16.62 -4.52 8.44
CA ASP A 81 -17.58 -5.31 9.21
C ASP A 81 -16.92 -6.61 9.68
N LEU A 82 -17.01 -6.91 10.97
CA LEU A 82 -16.51 -8.17 11.54
C LEU A 82 -17.45 -9.32 11.16
N LEU A 83 -16.92 -10.34 10.50
CA LEU A 83 -17.67 -11.50 10.03
C LEU A 83 -17.58 -12.70 10.99
N SER A 84 -16.39 -12.97 11.52
CA SER A 84 -16.14 -14.11 12.41
C SER A 84 -14.86 -13.92 13.23
N ILE A 85 -14.80 -14.62 14.37
CA ILE A 85 -13.57 -14.91 15.09
C ILE A 85 -13.19 -16.35 14.77
N GLU A 86 -12.02 -16.54 14.14
CA GLU A 86 -11.53 -17.86 13.71
C GLU A 86 -10.82 -18.59 14.86
N SER A 87 -10.09 -17.85 15.68
CA SER A 87 -9.46 -18.35 16.91
C SER A 87 -9.21 -17.19 17.87
N SER A 88 -9.22 -17.48 19.18
CA SER A 88 -8.84 -16.49 20.20
C SER A 88 -8.19 -17.17 21.40
N ASP A 89 -6.98 -16.72 21.68
CA ASP A 89 -6.24 -16.91 22.93
C ASP A 89 -6.11 -15.55 23.65
N PRO A 90 -5.64 -15.48 24.90
CA PRO A 90 -5.53 -14.22 25.63
C PRO A 90 -4.76 -13.11 24.90
N LEU A 91 -3.69 -13.46 24.20
CA LEU A 91 -2.78 -12.53 23.53
C LEU A 91 -2.79 -12.63 21.99
N HIS A 92 -3.65 -13.48 21.42
CA HIS A 92 -3.71 -13.74 19.98
C HIS A 92 -5.15 -13.90 19.52
N ILE A 93 -5.54 -13.19 18.48
CA ILE A 93 -6.86 -13.32 17.88
C ILE A 93 -6.75 -13.32 16.35
N ARG A 94 -7.42 -14.30 15.72
CA ARG A 94 -7.62 -14.36 14.26
C ARG A 94 -9.08 -14.14 13.95
N PHE A 95 -9.35 -13.33 12.95
CA PHE A 95 -10.71 -12.87 12.65
C PHE A 95 -10.89 -12.62 11.14
N ARG A 96 -12.13 -12.65 10.68
CA ARG A 96 -12.46 -12.24 9.30
C ARG A 96 -13.25 -10.95 9.31
N VAL A 97 -12.93 -10.08 8.37
CA VAL A 97 -13.66 -8.84 8.12
C VAL A 97 -14.03 -8.69 6.66
N LYS A 98 -15.10 -7.95 6.38
CA LYS A 98 -15.47 -7.50 5.05
C LYS A 98 -15.31 -5.99 4.95
N GLU A 99 -14.75 -5.51 3.86
CA GLU A 99 -14.75 -4.08 3.56
C GLU A 99 -16.17 -3.54 3.45
N LYS A 100 -16.42 -2.36 4.03
CA LYS A 100 -17.70 -1.66 3.90
C LYS A 100 -17.87 -1.00 2.53
N GLY A 101 -16.77 -0.51 1.98
CA GLY A 101 -16.70 0.13 0.66
C GLY A 101 -16.46 -0.83 -0.51
N GLY A 102 -16.30 -2.12 -0.24
CA GLY A 102 -15.89 -3.10 -1.25
C GLY A 102 -16.52 -4.49 -1.07
N THR A 103 -16.12 -5.42 -1.92
CA THR A 103 -16.51 -6.84 -1.83
C THR A 103 -15.42 -7.70 -1.19
N THR A 104 -14.25 -7.13 -0.94
CA THR A 104 -13.10 -7.83 -0.39
C THR A 104 -13.40 -8.31 1.03
N THR A 105 -13.10 -9.60 1.26
CA THR A 105 -13.02 -10.17 2.60
C THR A 105 -11.56 -10.31 2.96
N ALA A 106 -11.19 -10.08 4.21
CA ALA A 106 -9.82 -10.16 4.69
C ALA A 106 -9.71 -11.01 5.96
N LEU A 107 -8.56 -11.66 6.12
CA LEU A 107 -8.17 -12.36 7.34
C LEU A 107 -7.25 -11.47 8.16
N GLY A 108 -7.66 -11.17 9.38
CA GLY A 108 -6.88 -10.48 10.39
C GLY A 108 -6.15 -11.46 11.30
N ASN A 109 -4.91 -11.13 11.65
CA ASN A 109 -4.08 -11.80 12.65
C ASN A 109 -3.51 -10.74 13.59
N LEU A 110 -3.94 -10.73 14.85
CA LEU A 110 -3.53 -9.74 15.85
C LEU A 110 -2.89 -10.44 17.05
N ILE A 111 -1.63 -10.12 17.31
CA ILE A 111 -0.89 -10.54 18.50
C ILE A 111 -0.61 -9.30 19.34
N VAL A 112 -0.86 -9.39 20.64
CA VAL A 112 -0.65 -8.29 21.60
C VAL A 112 0.39 -8.64 22.65
N LYS A 113 1.14 -7.63 23.09
CA LYS A 113 2.02 -7.74 24.26
C LYS A 113 1.17 -7.67 25.53
N SER A 114 1.52 -8.47 26.53
CA SER A 114 0.92 -8.36 27.85
C SER A 114 1.20 -6.97 28.44
N GLY A 115 0.15 -6.30 28.91
CA GLY A 115 0.19 -4.92 29.41
C GLY A 115 -1.19 -4.42 29.83
N GLN A 116 -1.24 -3.24 30.46
CA GLN A 116 -2.49 -2.57 30.86
C GLN A 116 -2.39 -1.07 30.49
N PRO A 117 -2.91 -0.65 29.32
CA PRO A 117 -3.57 -1.48 28.30
C PRO A 117 -2.59 -2.37 27.51
N PRO A 118 -3.08 -3.46 26.88
CA PRO A 118 -2.28 -4.24 25.95
C PRO A 118 -1.87 -3.39 24.73
N THR A 119 -0.70 -3.67 24.17
CA THR A 119 -0.19 -3.00 22.95
C THR A 119 -0.01 -4.01 21.83
N VAL A 120 -0.15 -3.56 20.58
CA VAL A 120 0.02 -4.41 19.41
C VAL A 120 1.49 -4.88 19.33
N ALA A 121 1.68 -6.20 19.29
CA ALA A 121 2.95 -6.81 18.92
C ALA A 121 3.02 -7.01 17.40
N THR A 122 1.91 -7.44 16.82
CA THR A 122 1.78 -7.77 15.40
C THR A 122 0.35 -7.56 14.97
N PHE A 123 0.15 -6.88 13.85
CA PHE A 123 -1.15 -6.79 13.20
C PHE A 123 -0.99 -7.02 11.71
N GLY A 124 -1.56 -8.12 11.21
CA GLY A 124 -1.64 -8.44 9.79
C GLY A 124 -3.09 -8.44 9.35
N LEU A 125 -3.39 -7.79 8.22
CA LEU A 125 -4.69 -7.87 7.57
C LEU A 125 -4.46 -8.17 6.09
N ARG A 126 -4.90 -9.34 5.63
CA ARG A 126 -4.66 -9.81 4.27
C ARG A 126 -5.96 -10.08 3.54
N ALA A 127 -6.08 -9.57 2.31
CA ALA A 127 -7.21 -9.90 1.46
C ALA A 127 -7.26 -11.42 1.19
N LEU A 128 -8.45 -11.98 1.26
CA LEU A 128 -8.72 -13.36 0.92
C LEU A 128 -9.22 -13.43 -0.53
N PRO A 129 -8.51 -14.15 -1.41
CA PRO A 129 -9.02 -14.43 -2.74
C PRO A 129 -10.41 -15.11 -2.67
N PRO A 130 -11.29 -14.88 -3.66
CA PRO A 130 -12.53 -15.63 -3.77
C PRO A 130 -12.28 -17.14 -3.73
N GLY A 131 -12.98 -17.85 -2.83
CA GLY A 131 -12.83 -19.30 -2.67
C GLY A 131 -11.59 -19.76 -1.90
N ALA A 132 -10.79 -18.85 -1.34
CA ALA A 132 -9.64 -19.22 -0.53
C ALA A 132 -10.06 -20.00 0.72
N VAL A 133 -9.48 -21.19 0.90
CA VAL A 133 -9.64 -22.01 2.10
C VAL A 133 -8.48 -21.69 3.03
N VAL A 134 -8.80 -21.15 4.22
CA VAL A 134 -7.79 -20.87 5.24
C VAL A 134 -7.44 -22.17 5.96
N GLU A 135 -6.16 -22.46 6.03
CA GLU A 135 -5.58 -23.65 6.62
C GLU A 135 -4.88 -23.32 7.94
N ASN A 136 -4.95 -24.26 8.89
CA ASN A 136 -4.17 -24.17 10.11
C ASN A 136 -2.74 -24.69 9.84
N VAL A 137 -1.89 -23.83 9.30
CA VAL A 137 -0.52 -24.19 8.93
C VAL A 137 0.33 -24.37 10.19
N LYS A 138 0.91 -25.56 10.35
CA LYS A 138 1.84 -25.86 11.45
C LYS A 138 3.25 -25.35 11.12
N ILE A 139 3.74 -24.40 11.90
CA ILE A 139 5.13 -23.92 11.83
C ILE A 139 6.00 -24.78 12.74
N ASP A 140 6.37 -25.98 12.27
CA ASP A 140 7.31 -26.86 12.97
C ASP A 140 8.74 -26.72 12.45
N ALA A 141 9.66 -27.50 13.03
CA ALA A 141 11.07 -27.46 12.67
C ALA A 141 11.32 -27.76 11.17
N ALA A 142 10.52 -28.65 10.57
CA ALA A 142 10.65 -28.99 9.16
C ALA A 142 10.20 -27.82 8.27
N MET A 143 9.08 -27.17 8.61
CA MET A 143 8.62 -25.96 7.90
C MET A 143 9.64 -24.82 8.03
N ARG A 144 10.13 -24.53 9.25
CA ARG A 144 11.15 -23.48 9.46
C ARG A 144 12.41 -23.72 8.63
N LYS A 145 12.88 -24.97 8.58
CA LYS A 145 14.04 -25.32 7.76
C LYS A 145 13.78 -25.07 6.27
N LYS A 146 12.63 -25.51 5.74
CA LYS A 146 12.25 -25.25 4.33
C LYS A 146 12.22 -23.76 4.02
N VAL A 147 11.67 -22.95 4.93
CA VAL A 147 11.62 -21.50 4.75
C VAL A 147 13.03 -20.90 4.68
N VAL A 148 13.92 -21.26 5.62
CA VAL A 148 15.31 -20.80 5.62
C VAL A 148 16.05 -21.21 4.35
N ASP A 149 15.93 -22.47 3.92
CA ASP A 149 16.58 -22.99 2.70
C ASP A 149 16.04 -22.28 1.43
N GLY A 150 14.73 -22.03 1.37
CA GLY A 150 14.08 -21.33 0.27
C GLY A 150 14.48 -19.85 0.19
N ILE A 151 14.63 -19.18 1.32
CA ILE A 151 15.14 -17.79 1.37
C ILE A 151 16.58 -17.76 0.83
N GLU A 152 17.44 -18.67 1.29
CA GLU A 152 18.81 -18.77 0.78
C GLU A 152 18.86 -18.92 -0.74
N THR A 153 18.05 -19.83 -1.28
CA THR A 153 17.99 -20.10 -2.72
C THR A 153 17.62 -18.83 -3.48
N ASN A 154 16.56 -18.15 -3.05
CA ASN A 154 16.07 -16.93 -3.70
C ASN A 154 17.05 -15.75 -3.59
N LEU A 155 17.68 -15.55 -2.43
CA LEU A 155 18.65 -14.47 -2.24
C LEU A 155 19.90 -14.69 -3.10
N ASN A 156 20.45 -15.90 -3.11
CA ASN A 156 21.64 -16.21 -3.90
C ASN A 156 21.37 -16.14 -5.41
N GLU A 157 20.15 -16.46 -5.83
CA GLU A 157 19.79 -16.46 -7.23
C GLU A 157 19.46 -15.07 -7.79
N TYR A 158 18.68 -14.28 -7.04
CA TYR A 158 18.06 -13.07 -7.58
C TYR A 158 18.50 -11.77 -6.92
N TYR A 159 19.02 -11.79 -5.68
CA TYR A 159 19.28 -10.55 -4.95
C TYR A 159 20.36 -9.72 -5.66
N VAL A 160 20.10 -8.42 -5.76
CA VAL A 160 20.88 -7.53 -6.62
C VAL A 160 22.35 -7.43 -6.23
N GLU A 161 22.67 -7.55 -4.93
CA GLU A 161 24.03 -7.52 -4.39
C GLU A 161 24.49 -8.91 -3.88
N PRO A 162 25.25 -9.70 -4.66
CA PRO A 162 25.63 -11.07 -4.27
C PRO A 162 26.39 -11.16 -2.95
N THR A 163 27.26 -10.20 -2.65
CA THR A 163 28.02 -10.20 -1.39
C THR A 163 27.10 -9.97 -0.19
N VAL A 164 26.13 -9.06 -0.30
CA VAL A 164 25.16 -8.79 0.76
C VAL A 164 24.17 -9.95 0.89
N ALA A 165 23.80 -10.60 -0.22
CA ALA A 165 23.01 -11.83 -0.20
C ALA A 165 23.68 -12.92 0.66
N GLN A 166 24.97 -13.15 0.44
CA GLN A 166 25.72 -14.14 1.23
C GLN A 166 25.78 -13.75 2.72
N GLN A 167 26.01 -12.48 3.03
CA GLN A 167 26.01 -11.99 4.42
C GLN A 167 24.66 -12.21 5.11
N MET A 168 23.56 -11.95 4.41
CA MET A 168 22.21 -12.21 4.88
C MET A 168 21.97 -13.70 5.14
N VAL A 169 22.39 -14.56 4.21
CA VAL A 169 22.26 -16.02 4.33
C VAL A 169 23.04 -16.53 5.54
N ASP A 170 24.28 -16.09 5.71
CA ASP A 170 25.15 -16.50 6.81
C ASP A 170 24.56 -16.07 8.17
N ALA A 171 24.08 -14.83 8.27
CA ALA A 171 23.44 -14.31 9.48
C ALA A 171 22.15 -15.07 9.81
N MET A 172 21.26 -15.28 8.82
CA MET A 172 20.02 -16.03 8.99
C MET A 172 20.28 -17.46 9.44
N LYS A 173 21.27 -18.15 8.85
CA LYS A 173 21.66 -19.52 9.24
C LYS A 173 22.26 -19.56 10.63
N LEU A 174 23.01 -18.53 11.04
CA LEU A 174 23.53 -18.42 12.41
C LEU A 174 22.39 -18.29 13.43
N HIS A 175 21.38 -17.47 13.15
CA HIS A 175 20.17 -17.37 13.98
C HIS A 175 19.42 -18.71 14.06
N ALA A 176 19.24 -19.39 12.92
CA ALA A 176 18.62 -20.71 12.87
C ALA A 176 19.39 -21.74 13.71
N ALA A 177 20.72 -21.79 13.58
CA ALA A 177 21.57 -22.74 14.31
C ALA A 177 21.60 -22.50 15.83
N LYS A 178 21.34 -21.26 16.28
CA LYS A 178 21.20 -20.90 17.69
C LYS A 178 19.82 -21.26 18.28
N GLY A 179 18.87 -21.66 17.43
CA GLY A 179 17.49 -21.95 17.84
C GLY A 179 16.63 -20.70 18.00
N ASP A 180 17.04 -19.55 17.45
CA ASP A 180 16.33 -18.27 17.63
C ASP A 180 14.93 -18.26 16.99
N TYR A 181 14.63 -19.24 16.14
CA TYR A 181 13.32 -19.44 15.50
C TYR A 181 12.51 -20.59 16.11
N ASP A 182 13.08 -21.38 17.03
CA ASP A 182 12.50 -22.68 17.43
C ASP A 182 11.17 -22.57 18.17
N ASN A 183 10.99 -21.46 18.90
CA ASN A 183 9.79 -21.17 19.67
C ASN A 183 8.72 -20.41 18.86
N ILE A 184 9.01 -20.03 17.61
CA ILE A 184 8.05 -19.32 16.76
C ILE A 184 7.12 -20.33 16.10
N SER A 185 5.83 -20.22 16.41
CA SER A 185 4.79 -21.13 15.94
C SER A 185 3.72 -20.43 15.08
N ASP A 186 3.71 -19.10 15.03
CA ASP A 186 2.86 -18.32 14.13
C ASP A 186 3.63 -17.95 12.85
N GLY A 187 2.96 -18.08 11.70
CA GLY A 187 3.59 -17.87 10.39
C GLY A 187 3.91 -16.39 10.12
N ASP A 188 3.07 -15.46 10.58
CA ASP A 188 3.34 -14.04 10.43
C ASP A 188 4.51 -13.62 11.32
N GLU A 189 4.55 -14.11 12.56
CA GLU A 189 5.68 -13.89 13.48
C GLU A 189 7.01 -14.37 12.88
N LEU A 190 7.02 -15.57 12.27
CA LEU A 190 8.22 -16.09 11.60
C LEU A 190 8.62 -15.22 10.41
N ALA A 191 7.66 -14.84 9.56
CA ALA A 191 7.90 -14.01 8.38
C ALA A 191 8.47 -12.64 8.74
N MET A 192 7.91 -11.97 9.75
CA MET A 192 8.44 -10.69 10.23
C MET A 192 9.82 -10.84 10.88
N ARG A 193 10.04 -11.89 11.67
CA ARG A 193 11.35 -12.13 12.30
C ARG A 193 12.44 -12.32 11.25
N LEU A 194 12.19 -13.16 10.25
CA LEU A 194 13.10 -13.39 9.13
C LEU A 194 13.32 -12.11 8.32
N THR A 195 12.25 -11.36 8.04
CA THR A 195 12.35 -10.06 7.37
C THR A 195 13.28 -9.12 8.12
N LYS A 196 13.09 -8.99 9.44
CA LYS A 196 13.93 -8.15 10.28
C LYS A 196 15.39 -8.57 10.26
N ASP A 197 15.68 -9.86 10.47
CA ASP A 197 17.05 -10.37 10.54
C ASP A 197 17.80 -10.13 9.21
N LEU A 198 17.10 -10.21 8.07
CA LEU A 198 17.67 -9.91 6.75
C LEU A 198 17.86 -8.40 6.54
N GLN A 199 16.87 -7.57 6.90
CA GLN A 199 16.96 -6.10 6.79
C GLN A 199 18.00 -5.49 7.74
N ASP A 200 18.28 -6.10 8.89
CA ASP A 200 19.36 -5.67 9.78
C ASP A 200 20.74 -5.78 9.11
N VAL A 201 20.88 -6.68 8.12
CA VAL A 201 22.11 -6.88 7.34
C VAL A 201 22.10 -6.05 6.06
N SER A 202 21.01 -6.10 5.28
CA SER A 202 20.96 -5.43 3.98
C SER A 202 20.64 -3.94 4.04
N HIS A 203 19.93 -3.52 5.09
CA HIS A 203 19.26 -2.23 5.19
C HIS A 203 18.24 -1.94 4.07
N ASP A 204 17.91 -2.96 3.27
CA ASP A 204 17.00 -2.86 2.13
C ASP A 204 15.56 -3.10 2.59
N LYS A 205 14.77 -2.03 2.64
CA LYS A 205 13.39 -2.06 3.15
C LYS A 205 12.39 -2.71 2.20
N HIS A 206 12.80 -3.00 0.97
CA HIS A 206 11.98 -3.71 0.00
C HIS A 206 11.99 -5.22 0.21
N LEU A 207 13.04 -5.77 0.82
CA LEU A 207 13.13 -7.20 1.11
C LEU A 207 12.14 -7.58 2.21
N ARG A 208 11.14 -8.40 1.89
CA ARG A 208 10.11 -8.86 2.83
C ARG A 208 9.76 -10.32 2.62
N ILE A 209 9.47 -11.01 3.71
CA ILE A 209 8.91 -12.35 3.72
C ILE A 209 7.46 -12.21 4.12
N ASP A 210 6.59 -12.85 3.35
CA ASP A 210 5.15 -12.87 3.58
C ASP A 210 4.68 -14.29 3.82
N PHE A 211 3.75 -14.44 4.76
CA PHE A 211 3.05 -15.68 5.04
C PHE A 211 1.58 -15.57 4.60
N THR A 212 1.03 -16.63 4.01
CA THR A 212 -0.39 -16.73 3.70
C THR A 212 -0.93 -18.08 4.16
N PRO A 213 -1.90 -18.15 5.09
CA PRO A 213 -2.45 -19.41 5.59
C PRO A 213 -3.46 -20.02 4.61
N PHE A 214 -3.21 -19.91 3.32
CA PHE A 214 -3.96 -20.51 2.24
C PHE A 214 -2.98 -20.74 1.10
N LYS A 215 -3.15 -21.84 0.37
CA LYS A 215 -2.33 -22.07 -0.81
C LYS A 215 -2.81 -21.18 -1.95
N THR A 216 -1.92 -20.37 -2.49
CA THR A 216 -2.11 -19.80 -3.81
C THR A 216 -1.91 -20.94 -4.81
N PRO A 217 -2.86 -21.22 -5.73
CA PRO A 217 -2.64 -22.22 -6.76
C PRO A 217 -1.33 -21.93 -7.51
N GLU A 218 -0.53 -22.96 -7.81
CA GLU A 218 0.62 -22.80 -8.73
C GLU A 218 0.08 -22.28 -10.06
N ARG A 219 0.24 -20.97 -10.31
CA ARG A 219 -0.16 -20.29 -11.53
C ARG A 219 1.00 -19.41 -11.95
N THR A 220 1.31 -19.43 -13.25
CA THR A 220 2.37 -18.62 -13.87
C THR A 220 1.99 -17.14 -14.04
N GLY A 221 0.93 -16.68 -13.35
CA GLY A 221 0.39 -15.33 -13.47
C GLY A 221 -1.08 -15.24 -13.08
N PRO A 222 -1.63 -14.01 -13.04
CA PRO A 222 -3.06 -13.79 -12.86
C PRO A 222 -3.87 -14.42 -14.00
N THR A 223 -5.08 -14.91 -13.70
CA THR A 223 -6.01 -15.33 -14.76
C THR A 223 -6.65 -14.10 -15.42
N PRO A 224 -7.25 -14.23 -16.63
CA PRO A 224 -8.01 -13.13 -17.22
C PRO A 224 -9.11 -12.57 -16.30
N GLU A 225 -9.70 -13.41 -15.44
CA GLU A 225 -10.67 -12.98 -14.44
C GLU A 225 -10.01 -12.18 -13.31
N ASP A 226 -8.83 -12.59 -12.85
CA ASP A 226 -8.05 -11.84 -11.86
C ASP A 226 -7.60 -10.49 -12.42
N GLU A 227 -7.14 -10.44 -13.67
CA GLU A 227 -6.79 -9.21 -14.39
C GLU A 227 -8.00 -8.29 -14.55
N ALA A 228 -9.15 -8.83 -15.01
CA ALA A 228 -10.37 -8.05 -15.15
C ALA A 228 -10.85 -7.48 -13.81
N ARG A 229 -10.79 -8.27 -12.73
CA ARG A 229 -11.15 -7.81 -11.39
C ARG A 229 -10.18 -6.72 -10.90
N PHE A 230 -8.89 -6.90 -11.12
CA PHE A 230 -7.87 -5.90 -10.78
C PHE A 230 -8.10 -4.59 -11.56
N HIS A 231 -8.37 -4.68 -12.87
CA HIS A 231 -8.70 -3.52 -13.70
C HIS A 231 -9.95 -2.79 -13.19
N GLN A 232 -11.02 -3.52 -12.87
CA GLN A 232 -12.24 -2.94 -12.32
C GLN A 232 -11.98 -2.21 -10.99
N GLN A 233 -11.15 -2.79 -10.12
CA GLN A 233 -10.75 -2.15 -8.86
C GLN A 233 -9.93 -0.87 -9.12
N MET A 234 -9.01 -0.91 -10.08
CA MET A 234 -8.21 0.25 -10.47
C MET A 234 -9.06 1.36 -11.09
N GLU A 235 -10.01 1.03 -11.97
CA GLU A 235 -11.00 1.97 -12.51
C GLU A 235 -11.81 2.64 -11.39
N HIS A 236 -12.31 1.85 -10.43
CA HIS A 236 -13.07 2.37 -9.31
C HIS A 236 -12.25 3.32 -8.43
N ALA A 237 -10.96 3.03 -8.26
CA ALA A 237 -10.01 3.88 -7.54
C ALA A 237 -9.41 5.01 -8.40
N ASN A 238 -9.91 5.23 -9.62
CA ASN A 238 -9.40 6.19 -10.59
C ASN A 238 -7.88 6.07 -10.78
N CYS A 239 -7.37 4.83 -10.86
CA CYS A 239 -5.95 4.52 -11.01
C CYS A 239 -5.06 5.19 -9.95
N ALA A 240 -5.55 5.30 -8.72
CA ALA A 240 -4.94 5.98 -7.59
C ALA A 240 -4.86 7.52 -7.69
N PHE A 241 -5.44 8.16 -8.72
CA PHE A 241 -5.57 9.62 -8.80
C PHE A 241 -6.72 10.10 -7.91
N GLN A 242 -6.37 10.73 -6.79
CA GLN A 242 -7.31 11.13 -5.75
C GLN A 242 -7.90 12.53 -5.97
N LYS A 243 -7.10 13.44 -6.56
CA LYS A 243 -7.54 14.84 -6.72
C LYS A 243 -6.78 15.54 -7.84
N VAL A 244 -7.52 16.30 -8.65
CA VAL A 244 -6.98 17.28 -9.60
C VAL A 244 -7.71 18.60 -9.38
N GLU A 245 -6.98 19.69 -9.22
CA GLU A 245 -7.54 21.01 -8.90
C GLU A 245 -6.70 22.14 -9.50
N ILE A 246 -7.34 23.27 -9.81
CA ILE A 246 -6.65 24.54 -10.06
C ILE A 246 -6.74 25.38 -8.78
N LEU A 247 -5.61 25.54 -8.10
CA LEU A 247 -5.48 26.34 -6.89
C LEU A 247 -5.40 27.84 -7.23
N PRO A 248 -5.64 28.74 -6.24
CA PRO A 248 -5.44 30.18 -6.41
C PRO A 248 -4.06 30.52 -7.00
N GLY A 249 -4.03 31.50 -7.90
CA GLY A 249 -2.80 31.84 -8.65
C GLY A 249 -2.56 30.96 -9.88
N ASN A 250 -3.58 30.24 -10.36
CA ASN A 250 -3.52 29.38 -11.55
C ASN A 250 -2.46 28.26 -11.42
N ILE A 251 -2.43 27.60 -10.26
CA ILE A 251 -1.50 26.51 -9.95
C ILE A 251 -2.23 25.18 -10.10
N GLY A 252 -1.77 24.31 -10.99
CA GLY A 252 -2.28 22.95 -11.10
C GLY A 252 -1.85 22.10 -9.92
N TYR A 253 -2.76 21.35 -9.33
CA TYR A 253 -2.47 20.42 -8.25
C TYR A 253 -2.99 19.04 -8.60
N ILE A 254 -2.12 18.03 -8.50
CA ILE A 254 -2.45 16.62 -8.74
C ILE A 254 -2.00 15.82 -7.53
N LYS A 255 -2.93 15.12 -6.88
CA LYS A 255 -2.64 14.12 -5.83
C LYS A 255 -2.93 12.72 -6.35
N PHE A 256 -1.95 11.85 -6.22
CA PHE A 256 -2.08 10.45 -6.58
C PHE A 256 -1.17 9.58 -5.71
N ASP A 257 -1.68 8.42 -5.30
CA ASP A 257 -1.07 7.60 -4.23
C ASP A 257 -0.46 6.29 -4.76
N GLY A 258 -0.30 6.17 -6.08
CA GLY A 258 0.46 5.08 -6.68
C GLY A 258 0.75 5.29 -8.17
N PHE A 259 1.82 4.63 -8.66
CA PHE A 259 2.20 4.57 -10.07
C PHE A 259 1.69 3.25 -10.67
N MET A 260 0.41 3.21 -11.03
CA MET A 260 -0.26 2.01 -11.55
C MET A 260 0.20 1.64 -12.97
N ASP A 261 -0.31 0.55 -13.54
CA ASP A 261 0.02 0.12 -14.91
C ASP A 261 -0.27 1.21 -15.96
N ALA A 262 0.74 1.63 -16.72
CA ALA A 262 0.61 2.72 -17.69
C ALA A 262 -0.22 2.36 -18.94
N GLY A 263 -0.25 1.08 -19.32
CA GLY A 263 -1.05 0.61 -20.45
C GLY A 263 -2.55 0.72 -20.17
N PHE A 264 -2.94 0.42 -18.94
CA PHE A 264 -4.34 0.52 -18.49
C PHE A 264 -4.71 1.92 -17.97
N CYS A 265 -3.88 2.52 -17.12
CA CYS A 265 -4.17 3.77 -16.43
C CYS A 265 -3.70 5.04 -17.17
N GLY A 266 -3.07 4.91 -18.34
CA GLY A 266 -2.61 6.04 -19.15
C GLY A 266 -3.71 7.07 -19.49
N PRO A 267 -4.95 6.67 -19.85
CA PRO A 267 -6.03 7.61 -20.09
C PRO A 267 -6.34 8.55 -18.90
N THR A 268 -6.24 8.06 -17.66
CA THR A 268 -6.43 8.88 -16.46
C THR A 268 -5.34 9.94 -16.31
N VAL A 269 -4.08 9.57 -16.59
CA VAL A 269 -2.97 10.53 -16.63
C VAL A 269 -3.23 11.60 -17.68
N ASN A 270 -3.62 11.20 -18.88
CA ASN A 270 -3.88 12.12 -19.99
C ASN A 270 -4.98 13.12 -19.63
N ALA A 271 -6.06 12.66 -18.99
CA ALA A 271 -7.14 13.52 -18.53
C ALA A 271 -6.68 14.51 -17.45
N ALA A 272 -5.93 14.03 -16.44
CA ALA A 272 -5.40 14.88 -15.37
C ALA A 272 -4.45 15.96 -15.92
N MET A 273 -3.53 15.57 -16.79
CA MET A 273 -2.56 16.49 -17.40
C MET A 273 -3.24 17.48 -18.37
N ALA A 274 -4.24 17.04 -19.14
CA ALA A 274 -5.03 17.92 -19.99
C ALA A 274 -5.80 18.97 -19.18
N PHE A 275 -6.38 18.58 -18.04
CA PHE A 275 -7.12 19.50 -17.17
C PHE A 275 -6.25 20.64 -16.64
N ILE A 276 -4.98 20.37 -16.31
CA ILE A 276 -4.03 21.38 -15.81
C ILE A 276 -3.12 21.98 -16.89
N ALA A 277 -3.37 21.72 -18.18
CA ALA A 277 -2.41 22.02 -19.25
C ALA A 277 -2.09 23.52 -19.43
N HIS A 278 -2.91 24.41 -18.88
CA HIS A 278 -2.77 25.87 -19.00
C HIS A 278 -2.46 26.57 -17.68
N THR A 279 -2.01 25.83 -16.67
CA THR A 279 -1.59 26.41 -15.39
C THR A 279 -0.23 27.09 -15.50
N ASP A 280 0.01 28.07 -14.63
CA ASP A 280 1.29 28.80 -14.58
C ASP A 280 2.38 28.01 -13.82
N ALA A 281 1.98 27.11 -12.92
CA ALA A 281 2.83 26.16 -12.20
C ALA A 281 2.08 24.83 -11.94
N VAL A 282 2.79 23.79 -11.54
CA VAL A 282 2.20 22.50 -11.15
C VAL A 282 2.80 21.96 -9.85
N ILE A 283 1.95 21.37 -9.01
CA ILE A 283 2.30 20.68 -7.77
C ILE A 283 1.83 19.22 -7.88
N PHE A 284 2.76 18.28 -7.77
CA PHE A 284 2.48 16.85 -7.61
C PHE A 284 2.56 16.48 -6.13
N ASP A 285 1.47 15.98 -5.57
CA ASP A 285 1.41 15.54 -4.19
C ASP A 285 1.50 14.01 -4.10
N ILE A 286 2.69 13.52 -3.78
CA ILE A 286 3.02 12.10 -3.64
C ILE A 286 3.38 11.74 -2.20
N ARG A 287 2.93 12.55 -1.23
CA ARG A 287 3.25 12.36 0.20
C ARG A 287 2.75 11.03 0.75
N GLN A 288 1.71 10.44 0.16
CA GLN A 288 1.16 9.13 0.56
C GLN A 288 1.37 8.04 -0.51
N ASN A 289 2.26 8.29 -1.48
CA ASN A 289 2.47 7.40 -2.61
C ASN A 289 3.60 6.39 -2.31
N GLY A 290 3.26 5.10 -2.26
CA GLY A 290 4.21 4.02 -1.97
C GLY A 290 5.01 3.52 -3.19
N GLY A 291 4.80 4.13 -4.36
CA GLY A 291 5.50 3.82 -5.60
C GLY A 291 4.64 3.07 -6.61
N GLY A 292 5.28 2.21 -7.40
CA GLY A 292 4.63 1.47 -8.48
C GLY A 292 5.56 1.28 -9.67
N GLN A 293 5.01 1.25 -10.88
CA GLN A 293 5.71 0.84 -12.08
C GLN A 293 6.55 1.97 -12.72
N PRO A 294 7.80 1.71 -13.12
CA PRO A 294 8.65 2.69 -13.82
C PRO A 294 8.05 3.24 -15.12
N ALA A 295 7.22 2.45 -15.83
CA ALA A 295 6.54 2.91 -17.04
C ALA A 295 5.58 4.07 -16.77
N MET A 296 4.89 4.07 -15.63
CA MET A 296 3.99 5.15 -15.24
C MET A 296 4.76 6.37 -14.73
N VAL A 297 5.88 6.17 -14.04
CA VAL A 297 6.82 7.25 -13.69
C VAL A 297 7.27 7.97 -14.96
N THR A 298 7.70 7.20 -15.95
CA THR A 298 8.12 7.70 -17.26
C THR A 298 6.99 8.45 -17.97
N LEU A 299 5.77 7.91 -18.00
CA LEU A 299 4.62 8.55 -18.64
C LEU A 299 4.33 9.93 -18.03
N ILE A 300 4.23 10.04 -16.71
CA ILE A 300 3.94 11.29 -16.02
C ILE A 300 5.10 12.29 -16.18
N ALA A 301 6.35 11.85 -15.98
CA ALA A 301 7.52 12.70 -16.13
C ALA A 301 7.65 13.27 -17.54
N SER A 302 7.26 12.49 -18.57
CA SER A 302 7.35 12.91 -19.97
C SER A 302 6.58 14.20 -20.28
N TYR A 303 5.46 14.47 -19.60
CA TYR A 303 4.72 15.73 -19.78
C TYR A 303 5.51 16.98 -19.37
N LEU A 304 6.62 16.82 -18.65
CA LEU A 304 7.39 17.91 -18.07
C LEU A 304 8.64 18.28 -18.88
N PHE A 305 8.89 17.64 -20.03
CA PHE A 305 10.09 17.89 -20.83
C PHE A 305 9.75 18.12 -22.31
N ASP A 306 10.37 19.12 -22.93
CA ASP A 306 10.22 19.41 -24.38
C ASP A 306 11.12 18.55 -25.28
N GLN A 307 12.14 17.91 -24.71
CA GLN A 307 13.13 17.10 -25.41
C GLN A 307 13.31 15.77 -24.68
N PRO A 308 13.70 14.69 -25.37
CA PRO A 308 14.00 13.42 -24.73
C PRO A 308 15.00 13.58 -23.58
N LYS A 309 14.66 13.02 -22.42
CA LYS A 309 15.54 12.93 -21.24
C LYS A 309 15.69 11.49 -20.81
N HIS A 310 16.93 11.10 -20.55
CA HIS A 310 17.25 9.84 -19.89
C HIS A 310 16.95 10.01 -18.41
N LEU A 311 15.94 9.31 -17.92
CA LEU A 311 15.47 9.44 -16.54
C LEU A 311 16.31 8.55 -15.63
N ILE A 312 16.31 7.24 -15.89
CA ILE A 312 16.94 6.24 -15.03
C ILE A 312 17.43 5.03 -15.83
N ASP A 313 18.54 4.43 -15.42
CA ASP A 313 18.99 3.09 -15.83
C ASP A 313 18.51 2.06 -14.78
N ILE A 314 17.92 0.93 -15.19
CA ILE A 314 17.56 -0.18 -14.31
C ILE A 314 18.43 -1.40 -14.66
N TYR A 315 19.39 -1.73 -13.80
CA TYR A 315 20.26 -2.89 -13.95
C TYR A 315 19.65 -4.11 -13.27
N ASN A 316 19.34 -5.16 -14.03
CA ASN A 316 18.88 -6.45 -13.53
C ASN A 316 20.08 -7.37 -13.32
N ARG A 317 20.29 -7.81 -12.07
CA ARG A 317 21.43 -8.67 -11.72
C ARG A 317 21.38 -10.04 -12.38
N LYS A 318 20.22 -10.70 -12.37
CA LYS A 318 20.08 -12.08 -12.85
C LYS A 318 20.29 -12.17 -14.37
N GLU A 319 19.74 -11.21 -15.10
CA GLU A 319 19.84 -11.14 -16.55
C GLU A 319 21.14 -10.49 -17.04
N ASP A 320 21.88 -9.83 -16.14
CA ASP A 320 23.04 -9.01 -16.45
C ASP A 320 22.75 -7.97 -17.55
N SER A 321 21.59 -7.33 -17.43
CA SER A 321 21.03 -6.44 -18.44
C SER A 321 20.71 -5.08 -17.83
N THR A 322 20.78 -4.01 -18.63
CA THR A 322 20.34 -2.67 -18.23
C THR A 322 19.22 -2.21 -19.14
N THR A 323 18.07 -1.88 -18.57
CA THR A 323 16.97 -1.21 -19.26
C THR A 323 17.07 0.29 -19.02
N GLN A 324 16.95 1.08 -20.08
CA GLN A 324 16.97 2.55 -20.00
C GLN A 324 15.56 3.11 -20.08
N ASN A 325 15.20 3.97 -19.14
CA ASN A 325 13.92 4.69 -19.18
C ASN A 325 14.14 6.11 -19.68
N TRP A 326 13.55 6.40 -20.84
CA TRP A 326 13.59 7.71 -21.48
C TRP A 326 12.18 8.31 -21.55
N THR A 327 12.09 9.63 -21.42
CA THR A 327 10.81 10.32 -21.65
C THR A 327 10.26 10.03 -23.04
N LEU A 328 8.95 9.84 -23.14
CA LEU A 328 8.23 9.52 -24.37
C LEU A 328 8.26 10.69 -25.36
N SER A 329 8.52 10.38 -26.64
CA SER A 329 8.54 11.36 -27.73
C SER A 329 7.15 11.94 -28.04
N TYR A 330 6.11 11.13 -27.92
CA TYR A 330 4.72 11.54 -28.14
C TYR A 330 3.88 11.34 -26.88
N LEU A 331 3.02 12.33 -26.60
CA LEU A 331 2.00 12.29 -25.57
C LEU A 331 0.73 12.97 -26.10
N PRO A 332 -0.47 12.53 -25.69
CA PRO A 332 -1.70 13.30 -25.92
C PRO A 332 -1.68 14.63 -25.16
N GLY A 333 -2.03 15.73 -25.84
CA GLY A 333 -2.19 17.05 -25.20
C GLY A 333 -0.89 17.85 -25.01
N PRO A 334 -0.98 19.05 -24.38
CA PRO A 334 0.15 19.95 -24.21
C PRO A 334 1.15 19.46 -23.16
N ARG A 335 2.42 19.81 -23.34
CA ARG A 335 3.45 19.61 -22.31
C ARG A 335 3.51 20.81 -21.36
N LEU A 336 3.77 20.53 -20.08
CA LEU A 336 4.03 21.51 -19.03
C LEU A 336 5.55 21.65 -18.81
N SER A 337 6.29 21.82 -19.90
CA SER A 337 7.76 21.77 -19.94
C SER A 337 8.45 23.04 -19.43
N LYS A 338 7.73 24.17 -19.39
CA LYS A 338 8.28 25.49 -19.06
C LYS A 338 7.85 25.99 -17.68
N GLN A 339 6.75 25.46 -17.17
CA GLN A 339 6.14 25.85 -15.90
C GLN A 339 7.02 25.38 -14.72
N PRO A 340 7.11 26.12 -13.62
CA PRO A 340 7.67 25.60 -12.38
C PRO A 340 6.93 24.33 -11.93
N VAL A 341 7.69 23.31 -11.53
CA VAL A 341 7.17 22.03 -11.02
C VAL A 341 7.60 21.89 -9.56
N PHE A 342 6.66 21.51 -8.71
CA PHE A 342 6.91 21.15 -7.31
C PHE A 342 6.45 19.73 -7.06
N VAL A 343 7.18 18.99 -6.24
CA VAL A 343 6.82 17.63 -5.82
C VAL A 343 6.82 17.58 -4.30
N LEU A 344 5.71 17.15 -3.71
CA LEU A 344 5.55 17.06 -2.26
C LEU A 344 5.87 15.63 -1.79
N THR A 345 6.81 15.50 -0.85
CA THR A 345 7.27 14.21 -0.34
C THR A 345 7.05 14.08 1.17
N SER A 346 6.93 12.84 1.65
CA SER A 346 6.98 12.52 3.09
C SER A 346 7.86 11.30 3.34
N LYS A 347 8.08 10.96 4.61
CA LYS A 347 8.71 9.68 5.00
C LYS A 347 8.00 8.43 4.46
N ARG A 348 6.74 8.53 4.01
CA ARG A 348 5.98 7.44 3.39
C ARG A 348 6.16 7.35 1.88
N THR A 349 6.67 8.39 1.23
CA THR A 349 6.98 8.33 -0.20
C THR A 349 8.04 7.26 -0.42
N PHE A 350 7.77 6.26 -1.27
CA PHE A 350 8.62 5.07 -1.40
C PHE A 350 8.70 4.55 -2.84
N SER A 351 9.77 3.82 -3.19
CA SER A 351 9.89 3.07 -4.45
C SER A 351 9.73 3.96 -5.70
N GLY A 352 8.92 3.59 -6.70
CA GLY A 352 8.71 4.39 -7.91
C GLY A 352 8.28 5.85 -7.68
N ALA A 353 7.74 6.20 -6.50
CA ALA A 353 7.44 7.59 -6.16
C ALA A 353 8.70 8.38 -5.80
N GLU A 354 9.68 7.70 -5.21
CA GLU A 354 11.03 8.24 -5.00
C GLU A 354 11.76 8.39 -6.33
N GLU A 355 11.63 7.43 -7.26
CA GLU A 355 12.17 7.55 -8.64
C GLU A 355 11.66 8.84 -9.29
N PHE A 356 10.36 9.09 -9.27
CA PHE A 356 9.78 10.32 -9.83
C PHE A 356 10.37 11.60 -9.19
N ALA A 357 10.53 11.62 -7.87
CA ALA A 357 11.12 12.78 -7.18
C ALA A 357 12.62 12.92 -7.50
N PHE A 358 13.36 11.81 -7.50
CA PHE A 358 14.79 11.73 -7.75
C PHE A 358 15.14 12.16 -9.18
N ASP A 359 14.46 11.60 -10.17
CA ASP A 359 14.66 11.91 -11.58
C ASP A 359 14.43 13.39 -11.85
N LEU A 360 13.29 13.93 -11.38
CA LEU A 360 12.96 15.34 -11.59
C LEU A 360 13.91 16.28 -10.83
N LYS A 361 14.41 15.87 -9.66
CA LYS A 361 15.42 16.63 -8.92
C LYS A 361 16.76 16.66 -9.66
N ASN A 362 17.27 15.50 -10.09
CA ASN A 362 18.57 15.40 -10.77
C ASN A 362 18.56 16.09 -12.14
N GLN A 363 17.44 16.01 -12.86
CA GLN A 363 17.24 16.75 -14.11
C GLN A 363 17.00 18.26 -13.88
N LYS A 364 17.02 18.74 -12.63
CA LYS A 364 16.73 20.12 -12.22
C LYS A 364 15.37 20.61 -12.73
N ARG A 365 14.42 19.68 -12.86
CA ARG A 365 13.10 19.94 -13.40
C ARG A 365 12.09 20.36 -12.35
N ALA A 366 12.18 19.79 -11.14
CA ALA A 366 11.27 20.09 -10.04
C ALA A 366 12.00 20.60 -8.80
N THR A 367 11.28 21.33 -7.95
CA THR A 367 11.67 21.60 -6.56
C THR A 367 10.93 20.62 -5.65
N ILE A 368 11.69 19.81 -4.91
CA ILE A 368 11.15 18.80 -3.99
C ILE A 368 10.95 19.44 -2.61
N ILE A 369 9.75 19.29 -2.04
CA ILE A 369 9.34 19.98 -0.80
C ILE A 369 8.72 18.97 0.16
N GLY A 370 9.19 18.96 1.41
CA GLY A 370 8.62 18.11 2.46
C GLY A 370 9.70 17.42 3.27
N GLU A 371 9.54 16.11 3.46
CA GLU A 371 10.47 15.28 4.24
C GLU A 371 11.31 14.38 3.33
N THR A 372 12.44 13.90 3.86
CA THR A 372 13.21 12.83 3.23
C THR A 372 12.35 11.57 3.13
N THR A 373 12.39 10.93 1.96
CA THR A 373 11.57 9.76 1.62
C THR A 373 12.10 8.47 2.25
N GLY A 374 11.40 7.35 2.03
CA GLY A 374 11.61 6.11 2.77
C GLY A 374 12.90 5.35 2.45
N GLY A 375 13.50 5.56 1.27
CA GLY A 375 14.79 5.03 0.87
C GLY A 375 14.75 3.63 0.25
N GLY A 376 13.80 3.36 -0.64
CA GLY A 376 13.76 2.11 -1.41
C GLY A 376 13.93 2.38 -2.89
N ALA A 377 15.09 2.07 -3.45
CA ALA A 377 15.42 2.27 -4.86
C ALA A 377 15.42 0.98 -5.70
N HIS A 378 15.46 -0.19 -5.07
CA HIS A 378 15.57 -1.45 -5.80
C HIS A 378 14.20 -2.00 -6.25
N PRO A 379 13.99 -2.28 -7.55
CA PRO A 379 12.84 -3.06 -8.01
C PRO A 379 12.80 -4.46 -7.38
N VAL A 380 11.59 -4.92 -7.10
CA VAL A 380 11.32 -6.15 -6.35
C VAL A 380 10.56 -7.15 -7.21
N SER A 381 10.90 -8.42 -7.07
CA SER A 381 10.14 -9.53 -7.64
C SER A 381 9.72 -10.50 -6.53
N GLY A 382 8.48 -10.97 -6.59
CA GLY A 382 7.97 -11.95 -5.65
C GLY A 382 8.35 -13.36 -6.06
N HIS A 383 8.84 -14.17 -5.12
CA HIS A 383 9.21 -15.57 -5.33
C HIS A 383 8.65 -16.45 -4.21
N THR A 384 8.32 -17.69 -4.55
CA THR A 384 7.94 -18.67 -3.54
C THR A 384 9.19 -19.18 -2.80
N VAL A 385 9.07 -19.27 -1.48
CA VAL A 385 10.10 -19.77 -0.58
C VAL A 385 9.81 -21.21 -0.17
N ALA A 386 8.58 -21.44 0.28
CA ALA A 386 8.04 -22.71 0.71
C ALA A 386 6.51 -22.67 0.56
N ASP A 387 5.81 -23.79 0.81
CA ASP A 387 4.36 -23.74 0.98
C ASP A 387 3.99 -22.60 1.95
N TYR A 388 3.03 -21.74 1.56
CA TYR A 388 2.52 -20.61 2.34
C TYR A 388 3.47 -19.41 2.56
N PHE A 389 4.74 -19.49 2.12
CA PHE A 389 5.73 -18.42 2.30
C PHE A 389 6.25 -17.90 0.95
N ASN A 390 6.27 -16.58 0.82
CA ASN A 390 6.87 -15.90 -0.33
C ASN A 390 7.88 -14.86 0.15
N ILE A 391 8.78 -14.47 -0.75
CA ILE A 391 9.76 -13.41 -0.52
C ILE A 391 9.71 -12.40 -1.66
N GLY A 392 9.67 -11.11 -1.32
CA GLY A 392 10.00 -10.04 -2.25
C GLY A 392 11.51 -9.87 -2.30
N VAL A 393 12.14 -10.21 -3.43
CA VAL A 393 13.59 -10.09 -3.64
C VAL A 393 13.90 -8.83 -4.46
N PRO A 394 14.67 -7.88 -3.91
CA PRO A 394 15.27 -6.79 -4.64
C PRO A 394 16.25 -7.33 -5.69
N PHE A 395 15.85 -7.33 -6.97
CA PHE A 395 16.59 -8.02 -8.03
C PHE A 395 17.34 -7.07 -8.98
N ALA A 396 17.04 -5.79 -8.90
CA ALA A 396 17.58 -4.78 -9.77
C ALA A 396 17.96 -3.50 -9.01
N LYS A 397 18.77 -2.67 -9.66
CA LYS A 397 19.17 -1.34 -9.20
C LYS A 397 18.67 -0.28 -10.16
N SER A 398 17.90 0.66 -9.66
CA SER A 398 17.68 1.94 -10.33
C SER A 398 18.91 2.82 -10.11
N LEU A 399 19.43 3.43 -11.18
CA LEU A 399 20.66 4.22 -11.18
C LEU A 399 20.47 5.49 -12.02
N ASP A 400 20.86 6.64 -11.47
CA ASP A 400 20.93 7.88 -12.23
C ASP A 400 21.91 7.71 -13.40
N PRO A 401 21.54 8.11 -14.63
CA PRO A 401 22.35 7.84 -15.80
C PRO A 401 23.68 8.61 -15.82
N VAL A 402 23.82 9.69 -15.03
CA VAL A 402 25.01 10.54 -14.98
C VAL A 402 25.91 10.20 -13.80
N THR A 403 25.35 10.23 -12.59
CA THR A 403 26.07 10.03 -11.33
C THR A 403 26.29 8.57 -11.00
N LYS A 404 25.50 7.66 -11.61
CA LYS A 404 25.49 6.22 -11.34
C LYS A 404 25.21 5.88 -9.87
N THR A 405 24.51 6.76 -9.16
CA THR A 405 24.03 6.56 -7.78
C THR A 405 22.51 6.46 -7.73
N ASN A 406 21.96 6.20 -6.54
CA ASN A 406 20.52 6.13 -6.30
C ASN A 406 20.16 6.56 -4.87
N TRP A 407 18.89 6.36 -4.47
CA TRP A 407 18.35 6.76 -3.17
C TRP A 407 18.19 5.59 -2.17
N GLU A 408 18.75 4.41 -2.46
CA GLU A 408 18.62 3.24 -1.56
C GLU A 408 19.19 3.57 -0.18
N GLY A 409 18.44 3.21 0.87
CA GLY A 409 18.82 3.42 2.28
C GLY A 409 18.83 4.88 2.76
N THR A 410 18.87 5.86 1.84
CA THR A 410 19.01 7.29 2.15
C THR A 410 17.73 8.09 1.90
N GLY A 411 16.95 7.68 0.91
CA GLY A 411 15.80 8.43 0.42
C GLY A 411 16.21 9.68 -0.38
N VAL A 412 15.23 10.27 -1.05
CA VAL A 412 15.34 11.54 -1.74
C VAL A 412 15.21 12.65 -0.71
N GLU A 413 16.31 13.32 -0.44
CA GLU A 413 16.32 14.53 0.38
C GLU A 413 15.60 15.68 -0.37
N PRO A 414 14.66 16.41 0.26
CA PRO A 414 13.95 17.50 -0.41
C PRO A 414 14.83 18.75 -0.51
N ASP A 415 14.60 19.58 -1.54
CA ASP A 415 15.25 20.89 -1.70
C ASP A 415 14.80 21.87 -0.61
N VAL A 416 13.53 21.76 -0.19
CA VAL A 416 12.95 22.56 0.90
C VAL A 416 12.41 21.61 1.97
N LYS A 417 13.16 21.50 3.07
CA LYS A 417 12.81 20.64 4.22
C LYS A 417 11.75 21.31 5.09
N VAL A 418 10.58 20.69 5.16
CA VAL A 418 9.47 21.07 6.05
C VAL A 418 8.72 19.81 6.48
N PRO A 419 7.98 19.81 7.61
CA PRO A 419 7.08 18.72 7.93
C PRO A 419 6.13 18.42 6.76
N ALA A 420 5.80 17.15 6.52
CA ALA A 420 4.96 16.78 5.37
C ALA A 420 3.61 17.51 5.35
N ALA A 421 3.06 17.84 6.53
CA ALA A 421 1.84 18.63 6.67
C ALA A 421 1.94 20.05 6.09
N ASP A 422 3.12 20.66 6.14
CA ASP A 422 3.38 22.04 5.70
C ASP A 422 3.83 22.16 4.23
N ALA A 423 4.11 21.02 3.59
CA ALA A 423 4.71 20.98 2.24
C ALA A 423 3.84 21.68 1.18
N LEU A 424 2.52 21.46 1.19
CA LEU A 424 1.59 22.10 0.24
C LEU A 424 1.57 23.62 0.41
N THR A 425 1.37 24.09 1.64
CA THR A 425 1.37 25.52 1.97
C THR A 425 2.69 26.18 1.58
N THR A 426 3.80 25.48 1.75
CA THR A 426 5.14 25.94 1.36
C THR A 426 5.26 26.06 -0.16
N ALA A 427 4.83 25.05 -0.93
CA ALA A 427 4.84 25.08 -2.38
C ALA A 427 3.97 26.23 -2.95
N GLN A 428 2.79 26.46 -2.38
CA GLN A 428 1.89 27.55 -2.77
C GLN A 428 2.52 28.93 -2.55
N LYS A 429 3.34 29.10 -1.51
CA LYS A 429 4.08 30.36 -1.24
C LYS A 429 5.23 30.57 -2.23
N LEU A 430 5.93 29.51 -2.63
CA LEU A 430 7.08 29.58 -3.53
C LEU A 430 6.69 29.71 -5.01
N ALA A 431 5.49 29.22 -5.39
CA ALA A 431 5.06 29.19 -6.78
C ALA A 431 5.03 30.59 -7.45
N PRO A 432 4.45 31.65 -6.86
CA PRO A 432 4.42 32.99 -7.48
C PRO A 432 5.80 33.53 -7.82
N GLU A 433 6.79 33.33 -6.94
CA GLU A 433 8.16 33.79 -7.14
C GLU A 433 8.81 33.07 -8.34
N LYS A 434 8.65 31.75 -8.43
CA LYS A 434 9.17 30.95 -9.56
C LYS A 434 8.45 31.26 -10.88
N ILE A 435 7.14 31.51 -10.84
CA ILE A 435 6.37 31.95 -12.02
C ILE A 435 6.91 33.28 -12.54
N GLN A 436 7.18 34.23 -11.65
CA GLN A 436 7.68 35.55 -12.02
C GLN A 436 9.12 35.50 -12.57
N ALA A 437 9.99 34.69 -11.98
CA ALA A 437 11.35 34.46 -12.47
C ALA A 437 11.34 33.90 -13.91
N GLY A 438 10.54 32.86 -14.17
CA GLY A 438 10.44 32.25 -15.50
C GLY A 438 9.81 33.13 -16.59
N LYS A 439 9.09 34.20 -16.21
CA LYS A 439 8.62 35.25 -17.15
C LYS A 439 9.72 36.26 -17.48
N SER A 440 10.68 36.46 -16.58
CA SER A 440 11.76 37.44 -16.72
C SER A 440 12.88 36.91 -17.62
N ASP A 441 13.16 35.60 -17.59
CA ASP A 441 14.14 34.94 -18.47
C ASP A 441 13.69 34.85 -19.95
N LYS A 442 12.45 35.26 -20.26
CA LYS A 442 11.87 35.26 -21.61
C LYS A 442 11.82 36.66 -22.25
N LYS A 443 12.21 37.70 -21.53
CA LYS A 443 12.42 39.05 -22.05
C LYS A 443 13.90 39.25 -22.36
#